data_AF-A0A6A7N407-F1
#
_entry.id   AF-A0A6A7N407-F1
#
_cell.length_a   1.000
_cell.length_b   1.000
_cell.length_c   1.000
_cell.angle_alpha   90.00
_cell.angle_beta   90.00
_cell.angle_gamma   90.00
#
_symmetry.space_group_name_H-M   'P 1'
#
loop_
_entity.id
_entity.type
_entity.pdbx_description
1 polymer ?
#
loop_
_entity_poly.entity_id
_entity_poly.type
_entity_poly.pdbx_seq_one_letter_code
_entity_poly.pdbx_strand_id
1 'polypeptide(L)'
;MKRTIALASFILFAPCVVQAADPELFHLAVADVPVENGKVLNMEFQEVAREAETSTVQVTRRSGGSVSSSMFILRGMCGLARARGKKNFVPEQVVGDTNRFTVTFPDTPPDPESRKGFTMAQCDLMRY
;
A
#
# COMPACT_ATOMS: atom_id res chain seq x y z
N MET A 1 23.46 -57.14 -42.38
CA MET A 1 23.72 -55.84 -41.71
C MET A 1 22.40 -55.09 -41.58
N LYS A 2 21.86 -54.95 -40.36
CA LYS A 2 20.60 -54.23 -40.09
C LYS A 2 20.93 -52.92 -39.36
N ARG A 3 20.59 -51.78 -39.96
CA ARG A 3 20.78 -50.44 -39.39
C ARG A 3 19.53 -50.04 -38.61
N THR A 4 19.65 -49.97 -37.30
CA THR A 4 18.59 -49.48 -36.40
C THR A 4 18.76 -47.98 -36.27
N ILE A 5 17.80 -47.21 -36.79
CA ILE A 5 17.76 -45.74 -36.66
C ILE A 5 16.98 -45.45 -35.38
N ALA A 6 17.66 -44.98 -34.34
CA ALA A 6 17.02 -44.50 -33.12
C ALA A 6 16.50 -43.08 -33.36
N LEU A 7 15.17 -42.92 -33.41
CA LEU A 7 14.51 -41.61 -33.38
C LEU A 7 14.69 -41.00 -31.98
N ALA A 8 15.52 -39.97 -31.87
CA ALA A 8 15.59 -39.14 -30.67
C ALA A 8 14.40 -38.17 -30.67
N SER A 9 13.38 -38.46 -29.86
CA SER A 9 12.29 -37.52 -29.57
C SER A 9 12.81 -36.33 -28.78
N PHE A 10 12.99 -35.20 -29.46
CA PHE A 10 13.33 -33.92 -28.86
C PHE A 10 12.05 -33.33 -28.22
N ILE A 11 11.89 -33.52 -26.91
CA ILE A 11 10.80 -32.91 -26.14
C ILE A 11 11.12 -31.41 -26.00
N LEU A 12 10.46 -30.60 -26.82
CA LEU A 12 10.46 -29.14 -26.72
C LEU A 12 9.73 -28.74 -25.43
N PHE A 13 10.50 -28.46 -24.37
CA PHE A 13 10.00 -27.74 -23.21
C PHE A 13 9.72 -26.30 -23.63
N ALA A 14 8.46 -26.00 -23.97
CA ALA A 14 8.00 -24.64 -24.14
C ALA A 14 8.07 -23.92 -22.78
N PRO A 15 8.83 -22.81 -22.63
CA PRO A 15 8.79 -22.04 -21.40
C PRO A 15 7.39 -21.45 -21.25
N CYS A 16 6.64 -21.96 -20.28
CA CYS A 16 5.39 -21.36 -19.86
C CYS A 16 5.72 -20.01 -19.22
N VAL A 17 5.59 -18.94 -19.99
CA VAL A 17 5.73 -17.57 -19.47
C VAL A 17 4.51 -17.31 -18.60
N VAL A 18 4.63 -17.55 -17.30
CA VAL A 18 3.65 -17.13 -16.31
C VAL A 18 3.78 -15.61 -16.20
N GLN A 19 2.93 -14.90 -16.94
CA GLN A 19 2.79 -13.46 -16.80
C GLN A 19 2.16 -13.20 -15.43
N ALA A 20 2.99 -12.87 -14.44
CA ALA A 20 2.51 -12.42 -13.14
C ALA A 20 1.65 -11.17 -13.37
N ALA A 21 0.38 -11.22 -12.96
CA ALA A 21 -0.45 -10.03 -12.93
C ALA A 21 0.23 -9.00 -12.01
N ASP A 22 0.31 -7.76 -12.45
CA ASP A 22 0.87 -6.70 -11.61
C ASP A 22 0.11 -6.66 -10.28
N PRO A 23 0.82 -6.63 -9.14
CA PRO A 23 0.17 -6.72 -7.84
C PRO A 23 -0.75 -5.51 -7.64
N GLU A 24 -2.00 -5.79 -7.26
CA GLU A 24 -3.04 -4.77 -7.05
C GLU A 24 -2.54 -3.65 -6.12
N LEU A 25 -2.82 -2.40 -6.51
CA LEU A 25 -2.49 -1.22 -5.71
C LEU A 25 -3.47 -1.10 -4.54
N PHE A 26 -2.97 -0.68 -3.39
CA PHE A 26 -3.78 -0.61 -2.17
C PHE A 26 -4.88 0.44 -2.26
N HIS A 27 -6.07 0.11 -1.78
CA HIS A 27 -7.21 1.02 -1.74
C HIS A 27 -8.04 0.83 -0.46
N LEU A 28 -8.45 1.94 0.14
CA LEU A 28 -9.35 1.99 1.28
C LEU A 28 -10.36 3.11 1.06
N ALA A 29 -11.65 2.81 1.15
CA ALA A 29 -12.71 3.80 1.07
C ALA A 29 -13.72 3.60 2.20
N VAL A 30 -14.31 4.71 2.65
CA VAL A 30 -15.47 4.73 3.55
C VAL A 30 -16.50 5.69 2.98
N ALA A 31 -17.76 5.27 3.05
CA ALA A 31 -18.90 6.08 2.67
C ALA A 31 -19.93 6.07 3.81
N ASP A 32 -20.52 7.23 4.07
CA ASP A 32 -21.61 7.44 5.04
C ASP A 32 -21.35 6.89 6.45
N VAL A 33 -20.09 6.89 6.89
CA VAL A 33 -19.72 6.46 8.24
C VAL A 33 -20.03 7.60 9.22
N PRO A 34 -20.92 7.41 10.21
CA PRO A 34 -21.18 8.43 11.22
C PRO A 34 -19.92 8.71 12.04
N VAL A 35 -19.62 9.98 12.27
CA VAL A 35 -18.52 10.44 13.12
C VAL A 35 -19.02 11.52 14.09
N GLU A 36 -18.14 12.02 14.94
CA GLU A 36 -18.50 12.95 16.01
C GLU A 36 -19.22 14.21 15.47
N ASN A 37 -20.08 14.78 16.32
CA ASN A 37 -20.84 16.00 16.02
C ASN A 37 -21.86 15.86 14.87
N GLY A 38 -22.42 14.65 14.68
CA GLY A 38 -23.48 14.40 13.69
C GLY A 38 -23.00 14.50 12.23
N LYS A 39 -21.68 14.45 12.01
CA LYS A 39 -21.10 14.46 10.66
C LYS A 39 -21.00 13.04 10.10
N VAL A 40 -20.83 12.97 8.78
CA VAL A 40 -20.53 11.73 8.07
C VAL A 40 -19.15 11.81 7.42
N LEU A 41 -18.41 10.71 7.49
CA LEU A 41 -17.09 10.55 6.90
C LEU A 41 -17.23 9.87 5.54
N ASN A 42 -16.82 10.59 4.50
CA ASN A 42 -16.76 10.13 3.12
C ASN A 42 -15.35 10.40 2.60
N MET A 43 -14.52 9.37 2.56
CA MET A 43 -13.10 9.49 2.21
C MET A 43 -12.58 8.27 1.47
N GLU A 44 -11.58 8.50 0.64
CA GLU A 44 -10.85 7.49 -0.11
C GLU A 44 -9.35 7.68 0.09
N PHE A 45 -8.63 6.58 0.20
CA PHE A 45 -7.18 6.49 0.27
C PHE A 45 -6.75 5.47 -0.79
N GLN A 46 -6.01 5.92 -1.79
CA GLN A 46 -5.62 5.10 -2.94
C GLN A 46 -4.12 5.20 -3.17
N GLU A 47 -3.43 4.07 -3.25
CA GLU A 47 -2.07 4.00 -3.79
C GLU A 47 -2.14 4.16 -5.31
N VAL A 48 -1.48 5.20 -5.82
CA VAL A 48 -1.52 5.58 -7.25
C VAL A 48 -0.22 5.25 -7.97
N ALA A 49 0.87 5.04 -7.24
CA ALA A 49 2.13 4.55 -7.77
C ALA A 49 2.88 3.75 -6.70
N ARG A 50 3.63 2.75 -7.14
CA ARG A 50 4.36 1.82 -6.28
C ARG A 50 5.74 1.57 -6.85
N GLU A 51 6.75 1.74 -6.01
CA GLU A 51 8.14 1.42 -6.31
C GLU A 51 8.65 0.38 -5.31
N ALA A 52 9.96 0.11 -5.27
CA ALA A 52 10.52 -0.87 -4.34
C ALA A 52 10.35 -0.42 -2.87
N GLU A 53 10.76 0.81 -2.57
CA GLU A 53 10.84 1.33 -1.20
C GLU A 53 9.87 2.49 -0.92
N THR A 54 9.09 2.88 -1.92
CA THR A 54 8.12 3.97 -1.82
C THR A 54 6.78 3.60 -2.41
N SER A 55 5.74 4.29 -1.94
CA SER A 55 4.42 4.32 -2.54
C SER A 55 3.93 5.76 -2.58
N THR A 56 3.31 6.17 -3.69
CA THR A 56 2.58 7.44 -3.77
C THR A 56 1.11 7.17 -3.52
N VAL A 57 0.49 7.93 -2.62
CA VAL A 57 -0.92 7.80 -2.28
C VAL A 57 -1.68 9.11 -2.49
N GLN A 58 -2.93 8.99 -2.94
CA GLN A 58 -3.89 10.06 -3.08
C GLN A 58 -5.01 9.88 -2.06
N VAL A 59 -5.37 10.95 -1.37
CA VAL A 59 -6.50 11.01 -0.46
C VAL A 59 -7.61 11.87 -1.08
N THR A 60 -8.80 11.33 -1.21
CA THR A 60 -9.98 12.10 -1.66
C THR A 60 -10.88 12.35 -0.47
N ARG A 61 -10.99 13.61 -0.04
CA ARG A 61 -11.88 14.02 1.06
C ARG A 61 -13.16 14.62 0.50
N ARG A 62 -14.31 13.98 0.76
CA ARG A 62 -15.63 14.54 0.42
C ARG A 62 -16.29 15.19 1.64
N SER A 63 -16.33 14.49 2.78
CA SER A 63 -16.85 15.01 4.04
C SER A 63 -16.20 14.35 5.25
N GLY A 64 -16.26 14.99 6.42
CA GLY A 64 -15.80 14.42 7.70
C GLY A 64 -15.24 15.46 8.68
N GLY A 65 -15.19 15.09 9.96
CA GLY A 65 -14.50 15.87 11.00
C GLY A 65 -12.98 15.82 10.81
N SER A 66 -12.25 16.80 11.33
CA SER A 66 -10.78 16.84 11.18
C SER A 66 -10.11 15.64 11.85
N VAL A 67 -10.54 15.28 13.07
CA VAL A 67 -9.99 14.12 13.81
C VAL A 67 -10.27 12.81 13.06
N SER A 68 -11.52 12.56 12.68
CA SER A 68 -11.90 11.35 11.94
C SER A 68 -11.19 11.25 10.59
N SER A 69 -10.96 12.38 9.91
CA SER A 69 -10.21 12.42 8.64
C SER A 69 -8.74 12.05 8.85
N SER A 70 -8.08 12.61 9.87
CA SER A 70 -6.69 12.25 10.20
C SER A 70 -6.56 10.78 10.58
N MET A 71 -7.52 10.24 11.34
CA MET A 71 -7.51 8.84 11.72
C MET A 71 -7.73 7.90 10.52
N PHE A 72 -8.60 8.29 9.58
CA PHE A 72 -8.78 7.56 8.34
C PHE A 72 -7.50 7.51 7.51
N ILE A 73 -6.80 8.65 7.36
CA ILE A 73 -5.52 8.69 6.62
C ILE A 73 -4.50 7.77 7.29
N LEU A 74 -4.36 7.85 8.62
CA LEU A 74 -3.42 6.99 9.35
C LEU A 74 -3.77 5.50 9.23
N ARG A 75 -5.06 5.15 9.27
CA ARG A 75 -5.56 3.79 8.99
C ARG A 75 -5.18 3.35 7.57
N GLY A 76 -5.32 4.23 6.58
CA GLY A 76 -4.89 4.00 5.21
C GLY A 76 -3.39 3.70 5.12
N MET A 77 -2.54 4.50 5.77
CA MET A 77 -1.09 4.30 5.80
C MET A 77 -0.70 2.97 6.46
N CYS A 78 -1.31 2.63 7.60
CA CYS A 78 -1.10 1.34 8.27
C CYS A 78 -1.56 0.16 7.41
N GLY A 79 -2.70 0.30 6.72
CA GLY A 79 -3.22 -0.70 5.79
C GLY A 79 -2.27 -0.91 4.61
N LEU A 80 -1.76 0.17 4.03
CA LEU A 80 -0.77 0.15 2.97
C LEU A 80 0.53 -0.53 3.42
N ALA A 81 1.11 -0.12 4.56
CA ALA A 81 2.33 -0.74 5.07
C ALA A 81 2.15 -2.25 5.28
N ARG A 82 1.00 -2.67 5.80
CA ARG A 82 0.64 -4.09 5.95
C ARG A 82 0.53 -4.79 4.60
N ALA A 83 -0.15 -4.20 3.61
CA ALA A 83 -0.27 -4.74 2.26
C ALA A 83 1.09 -4.86 1.55
N ARG A 84 2.01 -3.95 1.85
CA ARG A 84 3.40 -3.95 1.36
C ARG A 84 4.32 -4.90 2.14
N GLY A 85 3.85 -5.51 3.22
CA GLY A 85 4.66 -6.35 4.11
C GLY A 85 5.76 -5.59 4.85
N LYS A 86 5.63 -4.26 4.99
CA LYS A 86 6.64 -3.38 5.59
C LYS A 86 6.32 -3.13 7.07
N LYS A 87 7.35 -3.02 7.89
CA LYS A 87 7.24 -2.85 9.35
C LYS A 87 7.25 -1.40 9.81
N ASN A 88 7.81 -0.52 9.00
CA ASN A 88 7.97 0.90 9.28
C ASN A 88 7.55 1.70 8.05
N PHE A 89 7.06 2.92 8.27
CA PHE A 89 6.77 3.85 7.19
C PHE A 89 6.94 5.30 7.62
N VAL A 90 7.33 6.16 6.68
CA VAL A 90 7.44 7.61 6.86
C VAL A 90 6.60 8.28 5.77
N PRO A 91 5.45 8.88 6.13
CA PRO A 91 4.65 9.63 5.18
C PRO A 91 5.16 11.07 5.07
N GLU A 92 5.34 11.54 3.85
CA GLU A 92 5.71 12.91 3.52
C GLU A 92 4.70 13.48 2.55
N GLN A 93 4.13 14.64 2.87
CA GLN A 93 3.20 15.31 1.98
C GLN A 93 3.94 15.85 0.76
N VAL A 94 3.38 15.64 -0.43
CA VAL A 94 3.95 16.17 -1.67
C VAL A 94 3.82 17.70 -1.67
N VAL A 95 4.92 18.38 -1.94
CA VAL A 95 4.96 19.85 -1.97
C VAL A 95 3.97 20.38 -3.01
N GLY A 96 3.03 21.22 -2.56
CA GLY A 96 2.00 21.80 -3.41
C GLY A 96 0.74 20.94 -3.62
N ASP A 97 0.69 19.71 -3.08
CA ASP A 97 -0.49 18.85 -3.13
C ASP A 97 -0.86 18.35 -1.73
N THR A 98 -1.86 19.00 -1.13
CA THR A 98 -2.28 18.68 0.24
C THR A 98 -2.91 17.30 0.40
N ASN A 99 -3.30 16.68 -0.71
CA ASN A 99 -4.01 15.41 -0.73
C ASN A 99 -3.11 14.23 -1.13
N ARG A 100 -1.83 14.48 -1.42
CA ARG A 100 -0.91 13.46 -1.90
C ARG A 100 0.26 13.29 -0.95
N PHE A 101 0.64 12.04 -0.73
CA PHE A 101 1.76 11.68 0.13
C PHE A 101 2.68 10.70 -0.59
N THR A 102 3.98 10.87 -0.39
CA THR A 102 4.97 9.83 -0.62
C THR A 102 5.16 9.09 0.69
N VAL A 103 5.07 7.77 0.65
CA VAL A 103 5.25 6.88 1.81
C VAL A 103 6.52 6.08 1.58
N THR A 104 7.53 6.31 2.39
CA THR A 104 8.81 5.58 2.34
C THR A 104 8.81 4.46 3.39
N PHE A 105 9.36 3.30 3.06
CA PHE A 105 9.37 2.13 3.94
C PHE A 105 10.78 1.75 4.41
N PRO A 106 11.33 2.39 5.46
CA PRO A 106 12.68 2.08 5.92
C PRO A 106 12.76 0.71 6.60
N ASP A 107 13.88 0.02 6.43
CA ASP A 107 14.14 -1.26 7.09
C ASP A 107 14.31 -1.12 8.61
N THR A 108 14.86 0.02 9.05
CA THR A 108 15.02 0.37 10.46
C THR A 108 13.83 1.18 10.96
N PRO A 109 13.47 1.06 12.26
CA PRO A 109 12.47 1.93 12.86
C PRO A 109 12.83 3.42 12.68
N PRO A 110 11.84 4.30 12.47
CA PRO A 110 12.09 5.74 12.45
C PRO A 110 12.59 6.21 13.81
N ASP A 111 13.40 7.26 13.81
CA ASP A 111 13.87 7.91 15.04
C ASP A 111 12.67 8.40 15.87
N PRO A 112 12.49 7.90 17.11
CA PRO A 112 11.36 8.28 17.96
C PRO A 112 11.32 9.79 18.28
N GLU A 113 12.47 10.48 18.26
CA GLU A 113 12.53 11.93 18.53
C GLU A 113 12.11 12.76 17.33
N SER A 114 12.33 12.25 16.11
CA SER A 114 12.05 12.96 14.86
C SER A 114 10.55 13.25 14.64
N ARG A 115 9.65 12.51 15.33
CA ARG A 115 8.19 12.47 15.09
C ARG A 115 7.81 12.24 13.62
N LYS A 116 8.74 11.73 12.81
CA LYS A 116 8.55 11.46 11.40
C LYS A 116 8.54 9.96 11.20
N GLY A 117 7.33 9.42 11.05
CA GLY A 117 7.12 8.02 10.73
C GLY A 117 6.55 7.20 11.88
N PHE A 118 6.23 5.96 11.51
CA PHE A 118 5.45 5.04 12.31
C PHE A 118 5.96 3.63 12.13
N THR A 119 5.71 2.81 13.15
CA THR A 119 5.94 1.38 13.16
C THR A 119 4.60 0.64 13.13
N MET A 120 4.59 -0.60 12.64
CA MET A 120 3.39 -1.42 12.69
C MET A 120 2.92 -1.71 14.12
N ALA A 121 3.82 -1.69 15.10
CA ALA A 121 3.44 -1.79 16.51
C ALA A 121 2.53 -0.63 16.94
N GLN A 122 2.80 0.60 16.48
CA GLN A 122 1.92 1.74 16.72
C GLN A 122 0.58 1.59 15.99
N CYS A 123 0.59 1.05 14.77
CA CYS A 123 -0.63 0.72 14.04
C CYS A 123 -1.52 -0.28 14.78
N ASP A 124 -0.94 -1.30 15.40
CA ASP A 124 -1.69 -2.35 16.10
C ASP A 124 -2.27 -1.88 17.44
N LEU A 125 -1.78 -0.78 18.00
CA LEU A 125 -2.39 -0.11 19.16
C LEU A 125 -3.64 0.69 18.78
N MET A 126 -3.78 1.08 17.51
CA MET A 126 -4.88 1.89 17.00
C MET A 126 -6.08 1.04 16.55
N ARG A 127 -6.40 -0.04 17.27
CA ARG A 127 -7.57 -0.88 16.96
C ARG A 127 -8.86 -0.05 17.09
N TYR A 128 -9.40 0.32 15.94
CA TYR A 128 -10.76 0.84 15.73
C TYR A 128 -11.57 -0.18 14.93
#